data_AF-A0A086D4K9-F1
#
_entry.id   AF-A0A086D4K9-F1
#
_cell.length_a   1.000
_cell.length_b   1.000
_cell.length_c   1.000
_cell.angle_alpha   90.00
_cell.angle_beta   90.00
_cell.angle_gamma   90.00
#
_symmetry.space_group_name_H-M   'P 1'
#
loop_
_entity.id
_entity.type
_entity.pdbx_description
1 polymer ?
#
loop_
_entity_poly.entity_id
_entity_poly.type
_entity_poly.pdbx_seq_one_letter_code
_entity_poly.pdbx_strand_id
1 'polypeptide(L)'
;MDDAIFLSLLKSALWTVLLVSAPALVVAIVIGFGVGLLQALTQIQDQTLPQAVKLVAVLLVLILTGPLLAGQIVNVADQVLDNFAVWSR
;
A
#
# COMPACT_ATOMS: atom_id res chain seq x y z
N MET A 1 29.09 -6.91 -1.54
CA MET A 1 27.84 -6.63 -2.26
C MET A 1 28.11 -5.48 -3.20
N ASP A 2 27.92 -5.67 -4.51
CA ASP A 2 28.06 -4.55 -5.45
C ASP A 2 26.92 -3.55 -5.26
N ASP A 3 27.23 -2.25 -5.23
CA ASP A 3 26.26 -1.17 -5.02
C ASP A 3 25.11 -1.23 -6.04
N ALA A 4 25.40 -1.69 -7.26
CA ALA A 4 24.42 -1.88 -8.32
C ALA A 4 23.34 -2.93 -7.96
N ILE A 5 23.74 -4.04 -7.34
CA ILE A 5 22.82 -5.10 -6.91
C ILE A 5 21.92 -4.57 -5.80
N PHE A 6 22.51 -3.90 -4.81
CA PHE A 6 21.76 -3.28 -3.71
C PHE A 6 20.71 -2.28 -4.22
N LEU A 7 21.09 -1.36 -5.10
CA LEU A 7 20.18 -0.38 -5.69
C LEU A 7 19.04 -1.05 -6.48
N SER A 8 19.33 -2.12 -7.23
CA SER A 8 18.31 -2.85 -7.98
C SER A 8 17.29 -3.54 -7.07
N LEU A 9 17.76 -4.13 -5.95
CA LEU A 9 16.91 -4.78 -4.95
C LEU A 9 16.00 -3.76 -4.27
N LEU A 10 16.56 -2.61 -3.90
CA LEU A 10 15.85 -1.50 -3.27
C LEU A 10 14.77 -0.93 -4.21
N LYS A 11 15.09 -0.78 -5.49
CA LYS A 11 14.12 -0.37 -6.52
C LYS A 11 12.97 -1.38 -6.64
N SER A 12 13.26 -2.68 -6.67
CA SER A 12 12.25 -3.74 -6.75
C SER A 12 11.32 -3.75 -5.53
N ALA A 13 11.90 -3.60 -4.34
CA ALA A 13 11.16 -3.51 -3.09
C ALA A 13 10.22 -2.29 -3.05
N LEU A 14 10.74 -1.10 -3.39
CA LEU A 14 9.92 0.13 -3.46
C LEU A 14 8.82 0.03 -4.51
N TRP A 15 9.10 -0.57 -5.66
CA TRP A 15 8.10 -0.80 -6.69
C TRP A 15 6.97 -1.72 -6.20
N THR A 16 7.34 -2.77 -5.48
CA THR A 16 6.37 -3.70 -4.87
C THR A 16 5.50 -2.98 -3.84
N VAL A 17 6.10 -2.18 -2.95
CA VAL A 17 5.35 -1.38 -1.97
C VAL A 17 4.37 -0.42 -2.66
N LEU A 18 4.81 0.24 -3.73
CA LEU A 18 3.97 1.15 -4.51
C LEU A 18 2.78 0.40 -5.11
N LEU A 19 3.00 -0.77 -5.72
CA LEU A 19 1.94 -1.54 -6.36
C LEU A 19 0.96 -2.13 -5.33
N VAL A 20 1.47 -2.61 -4.20
CA VAL A 20 0.66 -3.15 -3.10
C VAL A 20 -0.23 -2.06 -2.47
N SER A 21 0.30 -0.86 -2.30
CA SER A 21 -0.44 0.26 -1.68
C SER A 21 -1.35 1.02 -2.66
N ALA A 22 -1.07 0.97 -3.96
CA ALA A 22 -1.83 1.68 -5.00
C ALA A 22 -3.37 1.51 -4.91
N PRO A 23 -3.95 0.29 -4.85
CA PRO A 23 -5.40 0.14 -4.82
C PRO A 23 -6.02 0.75 -3.55
N ALA A 24 -5.38 0.59 -2.40
CA ALA A 24 -5.82 1.18 -1.14
C ALA A 24 -5.76 2.72 -1.19
N LEU A 25 -4.69 3.29 -1.78
CA LEU A 25 -4.53 4.72 -1.96
C LEU A 25 -5.59 5.32 -2.89
N VAL A 26 -5.86 4.67 -4.02
CA VAL A 26 -6.89 5.12 -4.98
C VAL A 26 -8.25 5.19 -4.29
N VAL A 27 -8.62 4.16 -3.52
CA VAL A 27 -9.91 4.17 -2.81
C VAL A 27 -9.92 5.19 -1.67
N ALA A 28 -8.83 5.34 -0.93
CA ALA A 28 -8.73 6.38 0.10
C ALA A 28 -8.94 7.79 -0.47
N ILE A 29 -8.39 8.06 -1.66
CA ILE A 29 -8.56 9.34 -2.37
C ILE A 29 -10.01 9.53 -2.81
N VAL A 30 -10.59 8.55 -3.51
CA VAL A 30 -11.96 8.66 -4.05
C VAL A 30 -12.99 8.82 -2.93
N ILE A 31 -12.91 8.00 -1.89
CA ILE A 31 -13.83 8.04 -0.76
C ILE A 31 -13.60 9.28 0.09
N GLY A 32 -12.35 9.63 0.39
CA GLY A 32 -12.01 10.82 1.17
C GLY A 32 -12.48 12.10 0.48
N PHE A 33 -12.30 12.19 -0.83
CA PHE A 33 -12.79 13.30 -1.64
C PHE A 33 -14.32 13.36 -1.67
N GLY A 34 -14.99 12.23 -1.96
CA GLY A 34 -16.45 12.18 -2.02
C GLY A 34 -17.12 12.53 -0.70
N VAL A 35 -16.63 11.97 0.42
CA VAL A 35 -17.18 12.27 1.75
C VAL A 35 -16.86 13.72 2.15
N GLY A 36 -15.67 14.24 1.83
CA GLY A 36 -15.32 15.64 2.08
C GLY A 36 -16.23 16.63 1.36
N LEU A 37 -16.61 16.32 0.10
CA LEU A 37 -17.60 17.12 -0.63
C LEU A 37 -18.97 17.08 0.04
N LEU A 38 -19.44 15.90 0.46
CA LEU A 38 -20.72 15.78 1.16
C LEU A 38 -20.73 16.55 2.48
N GLN A 39 -19.62 16.54 3.23
CA GLN A 39 -19.50 17.35 4.44
C GLN A 39 -19.57 18.85 4.15
N ALA A 40 -18.88 19.32 3.11
CA ALA A 40 -18.91 20.72 2.71
C ALA A 40 -20.32 21.16 2.29
N LEU A 41 -21.05 20.31 1.55
CA LEU A 41 -22.41 20.60 1.08
C LEU A 41 -23.47 20.56 2.19
N THR A 42 -23.33 19.65 3.16
CA THR A 42 -24.31 19.45 4.24
C THR A 42 -23.98 20.20 5.53
N GLN A 43 -22.83 20.90 5.58
CA GLN A 43 -22.31 21.60 6.75
C GLN A 43 -22.10 20.70 7.99
N ILE A 44 -21.96 19.38 7.79
CA ILE A 44 -21.65 18.44 8.87
C ILE A 44 -20.16 18.58 9.22
N GLN A 45 -19.84 19.16 10.38
CA GLN A 45 -18.46 19.37 10.87
C GLN A 45 -17.95 18.25 11.78
N ASP A 46 -18.57 17.07 11.76
CA ASP A 46 -18.10 15.93 12.52
C ASP A 46 -16.89 15.28 11.83
N GLN A 47 -15.70 15.43 12.41
CA GLN A 47 -14.46 14.88 11.86
C GLN A 47 -14.35 13.35 11.98
N THR A 48 -15.16 12.71 12.83
CA THR A 48 -15.07 11.27 13.09
C THR A 48 -15.72 10.44 11.99
N LEU A 49 -16.83 10.92 11.42
CA LEU A 49 -17.61 10.21 10.41
C LEU A 49 -16.81 9.96 9.10
N PRO A 50 -16.14 10.94 8.47
CA PRO A 50 -15.34 10.72 7.27
C PRO A 50 -14.17 9.78 7.51
N GLN A 51 -13.54 9.90 8.68
CA GLN A 51 -12.40 9.07 9.03
C GLN A 51 -12.83 7.60 9.17
N ALA A 52 -13.98 7.35 9.80
CA ALA A 52 -14.55 6.01 9.92
C ALA A 52 -14.94 5.41 8.55
N VAL A 53 -15.67 6.18 7.72
CA VAL A 53 -16.09 5.73 6.38
C VAL A 53 -14.88 5.41 5.50
N LYS A 54 -13.87 6.28 5.48
CA LYS A 54 -12.62 6.06 4.74
C LYS A 54 -11.88 4.82 5.22
N LEU A 55 -11.81 4.61 6.54
CA LEU A 55 -11.12 3.45 7.13
C LEU A 55 -11.78 2.13 6.73
N VAL A 56 -13.11 2.05 6.82
CA VAL A 56 -13.87 0.85 6.41
C VAL A 56 -13.66 0.56 4.91
N ALA A 57 -13.71 1.59 4.07
CA ALA A 57 -13.51 1.43 2.63
C ALA A 57 -12.10 0.91 2.31
N VAL A 58 -11.05 1.46 2.93
CA VAL A 58 -9.66 1.00 2.73
C VAL A 58 -9.48 -0.43 3.23
N LEU A 59 -10.05 -0.78 4.39
CA LEU A 59 -10.00 -2.16 4.92
C LEU A 59 -10.63 -3.17 3.97
N LEU A 60 -11.81 -2.86 3.43
CA LEU A 60 -12.48 -3.74 2.46
C LEU A 60 -11.62 -3.95 1.21
N VAL A 61 -11.00 -2.88 0.69
CA VAL A 61 -10.11 -2.99 -0.46
C VAL A 61 -8.91 -3.87 -0.14
N LEU A 62 -8.26 -3.66 1.01
CA LEU A 62 -7.12 -4.47 1.42
C LEU A 62 -7.47 -5.95 1.59
N ILE A 63 -8.66 -6.27 2.10
CA ILE A 63 -9.13 -7.66 2.20
C ILE A 63 -9.31 -8.28 0.81
N LEU A 64 -9.85 -7.51 -0.14
CA LEU A 64 -10.09 -8.00 -1.51
C LEU A 64 -8.81 -8.09 -2.34
N THR A 65 -7.92 -7.12 -2.25
CA THR A 65 -6.68 -7.05 -3.05
C THR A 65 -5.50 -7.73 -2.38
N GLY A 66 -5.56 -7.96 -1.06
CA GLY A 66 -4.49 -8.57 -0.26
C GLY A 66 -4.02 -9.92 -0.81
N PRO A 67 -4.91 -10.91 -1.03
CA PRO A 67 -4.53 -12.21 -1.56
C PRO A 67 -3.85 -12.15 -2.94
N LEU A 68 -4.30 -11.22 -3.80
CA LEU A 68 -3.76 -11.05 -5.15
C LEU A 68 -2.35 -10.46 -5.14
N LEU A 69 -2.05 -9.59 -4.16
CA LEU A 69 -0.81 -8.84 -4.09
C LEU A 69 0.22 -9.49 -3.14
N ALA A 70 -0.22 -10.41 -2.28
CA ALA A 70 0.64 -11.15 -1.34
C ALA A 70 1.81 -11.86 -2.03
N GLY A 71 1.58 -12.44 -3.21
CA GLY A 71 2.64 -13.12 -3.97
C GLY A 71 3.81 -12.22 -4.34
N GLN A 72 3.58 -10.92 -4.58
CA GLN A 72 4.65 -9.98 -4.92
C GLN A 72 5.54 -9.68 -3.71
N ILE A 73 4.93 -9.59 -2.52
CA ILE A 73 5.66 -9.39 -1.26
C ILE A 73 6.53 -10.61 -0.96
N VAL A 74 5.98 -11.82 -1.14
CA VAL A 74 6.71 -13.07 -0.95
C VAL A 74 7.90 -13.17 -1.90
N ASN A 75 7.71 -12.83 -3.19
CA ASN A 75 8.82 -12.86 -4.16
C ASN A 75 10.00 -11.95 -3.77
N VAL A 76 9.73 -10.76 -3.23
CA VAL A 76 10.79 -9.86 -2.74
C VAL A 76 11.45 -10.44 -1.49
N ALA A 77 10.67 -11.02 -0.59
CA ALA A 77 11.20 -11.66 0.62
C ALA A 77 12.12 -12.83 0.28
N ASP A 78 11.72 -13.69 -0.65
CA ASP A 78 12.52 -14.83 -1.12
C ASP A 78 13.81 -14.36 -1.78
N GLN A 79 13.75 -13.34 -2.65
CA GLN A 79 14.95 -12.75 -3.25
C GLN A 79 15.94 -12.22 -2.20
N VAL A 80 15.45 -11.60 -1.12
CA VAL A 80 16.31 -11.10 -0.04
C VAL A 80 16.91 -12.25 0.76
N LEU A 81 16.09 -13.22 1.14
CA LEU A 81 16.49 -14.34 2.00
C LEU A 81 17.47 -15.29 1.31
N ASP A 82 17.23 -15.64 0.05
CA ASP A 82 18.08 -16.57 -0.70
C ASP A 82 19.48 -15.97 -0.96
N ASN A 83 19.54 -14.67 -1.22
CA ASN A 83 20.81 -13.98 -1.47
C ASN A 83 21.50 -13.52 -0.18
N PHE A 84 20.82 -13.56 0.97
CA PHE A 84 21.36 -13.12 2.26
C PHE A 84 22.65 -13.86 2.64
N ALA A 85 22.68 -15.19 2.46
CA ALA A 85 23.84 -16.00 2.79
C ALA A 85 25.08 -15.63 1.94
N VAL A 86 24.86 -15.24 0.68
CA VAL A 86 25.93 -14.79 -0.23
C VAL A 86 26.45 -13.41 0.17
N TRP A 87 25.58 -12.49 0.60
CA TRP A 87 25.98 -11.14 1.02
C TRP A 87 26.65 -11.10 2.39
N SER A 88 26.41 -12.10 3.23
CA SER A 88 26.99 -12.19 4.58
C SER A 88 28.47 -12.59 4.62
N ARG A 89 29.08 -12.92 3.48
CA ARG A 89 30.49 -13.32 3.34
C ARG A 89 31.36 -12.18 2.81
#